data_AF-A0A383EEP1-F1
#
_entry.id   AF-A0A383EEP1-F1
#
_cell.length_a   1.000
_cell.length_b   1.000
_cell.length_c   1.000
_cell.angle_alpha   90.00
_cell.angle_beta   90.00
_cell.angle_gamma   90.00
#
_symmetry.space_group_name_H-M   'P 1'
#
loop_
_entity.id
_entity.type
_entity.pdbx_description
1 polymer ?
#
loop_
_entity_poly.entity_id
_entity_poly.type
_entity_poly.pdbx_seq_one_letter_code
_entity_poly.pdbx_strand_id
1 'polypeptide(L)'
;MGKTKWDQRRYQELMDLHKAISLLSLEEISVVLVNRLPSILSIHYFTLFLYDKDKRKLNLMCHNHPEIESSFSLSLSSSPVMEAAILS
;
A
#
# COMPACT_ATOMS: atom_id res chain seq x y z
N MET A 1 -18.61 19.92 -17.74
CA MET A 1 -19.15 18.65 -17.22
C MET A 1 -18.15 17.50 -17.41
N GLY A 2 -16.98 17.53 -16.75
CA GLY A 2 -15.90 16.54 -16.95
C GLY A 2 -15.50 15.71 -15.73
N LYS A 3 -15.95 16.09 -14.52
CA LYS A 3 -15.56 15.40 -13.26
C LYS A 3 -16.18 14.00 -13.15
N THR A 4 -17.45 13.85 -13.49
CA THR A 4 -18.20 12.58 -13.33
C THR A 4 -17.66 11.43 -14.17
N LYS A 5 -17.15 11.68 -15.38
CA LYS A 5 -16.57 10.62 -16.24
C LYS A 5 -15.18 10.16 -15.76
N TRP A 6 -14.37 11.09 -15.26
CA TRP A 6 -13.03 10.80 -14.74
C TRP A 6 -13.10 9.93 -13.47
N ASP A 7 -14.03 10.26 -12.58
CA ASP A 7 -14.24 9.50 -11.35
C ASP A 7 -14.81 8.10 -11.64
N GLN A 8 -15.69 7.98 -12.65
CA GLN A 8 -16.22 6.68 -13.06
C GLN A 8 -15.15 5.76 -13.69
N ARG A 9 -14.24 6.30 -14.50
CA ARG A 9 -13.12 5.53 -15.05
C ARG A 9 -12.17 5.04 -13.96
N ARG A 10 -11.77 5.93 -13.03
CA ARG A 10 -10.90 5.54 -11.89
C ARG A 10 -11.57 4.49 -11.01
N TYR A 11 -12.87 4.63 -10.76
CA TYR A 11 -13.63 3.64 -10.01
C TYR A 11 -13.59 2.27 -10.70
N GLN A 12 -13.78 2.21 -12.01
CA GLN A 12 -13.65 0.97 -12.76
C GLN A 12 -12.24 0.39 -12.69
N GLU A 13 -11.20 1.22 -12.84
CA GLU A 13 -9.80 0.80 -12.74
C GLU A 13 -9.47 0.23 -11.34
N LEU A 14 -10.04 0.80 -10.27
CA LEU A 14 -9.95 0.28 -8.91
C LEU A 14 -10.67 -1.07 -8.75
N MET A 15 -11.86 -1.21 -9.33
CA MET A 15 -12.59 -2.49 -9.31
C MET A 15 -11.83 -3.58 -10.05
N ASP A 16 -11.20 -3.25 -11.17
CA ASP A 16 -10.39 -4.19 -11.95
C ASP A 16 -9.08 -4.53 -11.24
N LEU A 17 -8.47 -3.57 -10.53
CA LEU A 17 -7.34 -3.83 -9.64
C LEU A 17 -7.75 -4.81 -8.53
N HIS A 18 -8.86 -4.56 -7.84
CA HIS A 18 -9.37 -5.43 -6.77
C HIS A 18 -9.58 -6.87 -7.26
N LYS A 19 -10.22 -7.04 -8.42
CA LYS A 19 -10.40 -8.37 -9.04
C LYS A 19 -9.06 -9.04 -9.35
N ALA A 20 -8.10 -8.28 -9.90
CA ALA A 20 -6.80 -8.82 -10.27
C ALA A 20 -6.01 -9.32 -9.05
N ILE A 21 -6.06 -8.62 -7.91
CA ILE A 21 -5.31 -9.01 -6.71
C ILE A 21 -5.95 -10.13 -5.90
N SER A 22 -7.24 -10.42 -6.10
CA SER A 22 -8.00 -11.35 -5.24
C SER A 22 -7.55 -12.82 -5.30
N LEU A 23 -6.81 -13.22 -6.34
CA LEU A 23 -6.35 -14.59 -6.55
C LEU A 23 -4.82 -14.73 -6.46
N LEU A 24 -4.13 -13.66 -6.10
CA LEU A 24 -2.68 -13.58 -6.13
C LEU A 24 -2.07 -13.86 -4.76
N SER A 25 -0.83 -14.36 -4.77
CA SER A 25 0.00 -14.42 -3.57
C SER A 25 0.34 -13.02 -3.06
N LEU A 26 0.77 -12.89 -1.81
CA LEU A 26 1.15 -11.60 -1.24
C LEU A 26 2.30 -10.92 -2.03
N GLU A 27 3.27 -11.71 -2.51
CA GLU A 27 4.36 -11.24 -3.36
C GLU A 27 3.86 -10.71 -4.71
N GLU A 28 2.93 -11.42 -5.34
CA GLU A 28 2.32 -11.01 -6.60
C GLU A 28 1.45 -9.75 -6.43
N ILE A 29 0.69 -9.67 -5.33
CA ILE A 29 -0.07 -8.47 -4.96
C ILE A 29 0.86 -7.26 -4.84
N SER A 30 1.99 -7.42 -4.16
CA SER A 30 3.00 -6.37 -4.00
C SER A 30 3.43 -5.80 -5.37
N VAL A 31 3.77 -6.66 -6.32
CA VAL A 31 4.17 -6.26 -7.68
C VAL A 31 3.03 -5.51 -8.39
N VAL A 32 1.80 -6.02 -8.31
CA VAL A 32 0.65 -5.40 -8.96
C VAL A 32 0.33 -4.02 -8.38
N LEU A 33 0.39 -3.86 -7.05
CA LEU A 33 0.13 -2.59 -6.38
C LEU A 33 1.16 -1.53 -6.77
N VAL A 34 2.45 -1.86 -6.70
CA VAL A 34 3.55 -0.93 -7.04
C VAL A 34 3.45 -0.44 -8.49
N ASN A 35 3.03 -1.30 -9.41
CA ASN A 35 2.98 -0.97 -10.84
C ASN A 35 1.69 -0.25 -11.26
N ARG A 36 0.53 -0.61 -10.69
CA ARG A 36 -0.77 -0.13 -11.19
C ARG A 36 -1.39 0.97 -10.32
N LEU A 37 -1.27 0.85 -8.99
CA LEU A 37 -1.95 1.75 -8.08
C LEU A 37 -1.50 3.21 -8.20
N PRO A 38 -0.19 3.53 -8.39
CA PRO A 38 0.24 4.91 -8.57
C PRO A 38 -0.46 5.62 -9.73
N SER A 39 -0.56 4.95 -10.88
CA SER A 39 -1.23 5.51 -12.05
C SER A 39 -2.73 5.76 -11.82
N ILE A 40 -3.42 4.81 -11.16
CA ILE A 40 -4.86 4.90 -10.88
C ILE A 40 -5.15 6.10 -9.96
N LEU A 41 -4.33 6.27 -8.92
CA LEU A 41 -4.47 7.35 -7.95
C LEU A 41 -3.83 8.67 -8.40
N SER A 42 -3.14 8.69 -9.55
CA SER A 42 -2.39 9.84 -10.05
C SER A 42 -1.33 10.33 -9.03
N ILE A 43 -0.60 9.39 -8.43
CA ILE A 43 0.50 9.65 -7.48
C ILE A 43 1.82 9.14 -8.05
N HIS A 44 2.93 9.76 -7.64
CA HIS A 44 4.27 9.33 -8.07
C HIS A 44 4.80 8.18 -7.23
N TYR A 45 4.59 8.23 -5.92
CA TYR A 45 5.16 7.29 -4.98
C TYR A 45 4.08 6.56 -4.18
N PHE A 46 4.26 5.26 -4.06
CA PHE A 46 3.45 4.36 -3.25
C PHE A 46 4.39 3.58 -2.33
N THR A 47 3.94 3.38 -1.10
CA THR A 47 4.64 2.58 -0.10
C THR A 47 3.61 1.89 0.77
N LEU A 48 3.75 0.58 0.93
CA LEU A 48 2.89 -0.24 1.77
C LEU A 48 3.69 -0.77 2.95
N PHE A 49 3.21 -0.48 4.16
CA PHE A 49 3.69 -1.09 5.38
C PHE A 49 2.60 -2.01 5.95
N LEU A 50 3.01 -3.16 6.48
CA LEU A 50 2.13 -4.12 7.14
C LEU A 50 2.56 -4.27 8.59
N TYR A 51 1.59 -4.11 9.50
CA TYR A 51 1.81 -4.33 10.92
C TYR A 51 1.52 -5.79 11.28
N ASP A 52 2.55 -6.50 11.73
CA ASP A 52 2.47 -7.84 12.29
C ASP A 52 2.14 -7.71 13.79
N LYS A 53 0.88 -8.01 14.15
CA LYS A 53 0.38 -7.88 15.52
C LYS A 53 1.08 -8.85 16.48
N ASP A 54 1.37 -10.07 16.03
CA ASP A 54 1.98 -11.12 16.85
C ASP A 54 3.43 -10.74 17.19
N LYS A 55 4.15 -10.19 16.21
CA LYS A 55 5.53 -9.72 16.40
C LYS A 55 5.63 -8.28 16.90
N ARG A 56 4.52 -7.56 16.96
CA ARG A 56 4.44 -6.12 17.29
C ARG A 56 5.42 -5.28 16.46
N LYS A 57 5.46 -5.54 15.15
CA LYS A 57 6.39 -4.89 14.21
C LYS A 57 5.69 -4.38 12.97
N LEU A 58 6.07 -3.19 12.52
CA LEU A 58 5.72 -2.64 11.22
C LEU A 58 6.81 -2.99 10.22
N ASN A 59 6.45 -3.65 9.13
CA ASN A 59 7.37 -4.06 8.08
C ASN A 59 7.01 -3.37 6.78
N LEU A 60 8.03 -2.93 6.04
CA LEU A 60 7.87 -2.52 4.65
C LEU A 60 7.56 -3.75 3.81
N MET A 61 6.44 -3.69 3.09
CA MET A 61 6.01 -4.75 2.18
C MET A 61 6.48 -4.45 0.76
N CYS A 62 6.22 -3.24 0.26
CA CYS A 62 6.62 -2.82 -1.08
C CYS A 62 6.57 -1.31 -1.28
N HIS A 63 7.32 -0.80 -2.25
CA HIS A 63 7.32 0.60 -2.66
C HIS A 63 7.88 0.76 -4.09
N ASN A 64 7.67 1.94 -4.69
CA ASN A 64 8.37 2.39 -5.90
C ASN A 64 9.31 3.59 -5.65
N HIS A 65 9.49 4.02 -4.39
CA HIS A 65 10.32 5.17 -4.08
C HIS A 65 11.82 4.85 -4.26
N PRO A 66 12.60 5.63 -5.01
CA PRO A 66 13.99 5.32 -5.32
C PRO A 66 14.94 5.45 -4.13
N GLU A 67 14.59 6.28 -3.14
CA GLU A 67 15.43 6.56 -1.96
C GLU A 67 15.08 5.72 -0.73
N ILE A 68 14.05 4.88 -0.80
CA ILE A 68 13.68 4.00 0.32
C ILE A 68 14.46 2.69 0.17
N GLU A 69 15.03 2.20 1.27
CA GLU A 69 15.67 0.88 1.30
C GLU A 69 14.64 -0.22 1.00
N SER A 70 15.06 -1.26 0.27
CA SER A 70 14.19 -2.38 -0.12
C SER A 70 13.66 -3.20 1.07
N SER A 71 14.21 -2.99 2.26
CA SER A 71 13.77 -3.62 3.51
C SER A 71 13.72 -2.59 4.63
N PHE A 72 12.62 -2.58 5.38
CA PHE A 72 12.49 -1.79 6.60
C PHE A 72 11.62 -2.52 7.61
N SER A 73 11.99 -2.45 8.90
CA SER A 73 11.22 -3.03 10.00
C SER A 73 11.36 -2.16 11.25
N LEU A 74 10.24 -1.88 11.92
CA LEU A 74 10.19 -1.04 13.11
C LEU A 74 9.40 -1.74 14.22
N SER A 75 9.99 -1.84 15.42
CA SER A 75 9.30 -2.37 16.61
C SER A 75 8.30 -1.34 17.16
N LEU A 76 7.19 -1.82 17.74
CA LEU A 76 6.22 -0.97 18.46
C LEU A 76 6.88 -0.12 19.53
N SER A 77 7.76 -0.72 20.34
CA SER A 77 8.50 -0.04 21.39
C SER A 77 9.44 1.07 20.89
N SER A 78 9.72 1.09 19.58
CA SER A 78 10.61 2.08 18.95
C SER A 78 9.86 3.26 18.36
N SER A 79 8.52 3.27 18.40
CA SER A 79 7.69 4.33 17.84
C SER A 79 6.54 4.69 18.78
N PRO A 80 6.67 5.79 19.54
CA PRO A 80 5.59 6.28 20.41
C PRO A 80 4.29 6.55 19.65
N VAL A 81 4.39 6.98 18.38
CA VAL A 81 3.22 7.22 17.52
C VAL A 81 2.52 5.90 17.17
N MET A 82 3.28 4.86 16.84
CA MET A 82 2.71 3.55 16.55
C MET A 82 2.13 2.91 17.81
N GLU A 83 2.81 3.04 18.95
CA GLU A 83 2.30 2.57 20.24
C GLU A 83 0.96 3.23 20.59
N ALA A 84 0.88 4.55 20.45
CA ALA A 84 -0.37 5.28 20.66
C ALA A 84 -1.48 4.77 19.73
N ALA A 85 -1.23 4.61 18.42
CA ALA A 85 -2.23 4.20 17.44
C ALA A 85 -2.75 2.76 17.62
N ILE A 86 -1.97 1.88 18.26
CA ILE A 86 -2.33 0.47 18.49
C ILE A 86 -2.98 0.25 19.86
N LEU A 87 -2.60 1.04 20.87
CA LEU A 87 -3.08 0.88 22.26
C LEU A 87 -4.25 1.80 22.63
N SER A 88 -4.58 2.79 21.80
CA SER A 88 -5.79 3.64 21.93
C SER A 88 -7.05 2.92 21.46
#